data_AF-A0A0F9ELN7-F1
#
_entry.id   AF-A0A0F9ELN7-F1
#
_cell.length_a   1.000
_cell.length_b   1.000
_cell.length_c   1.000
_cell.angle_alpha   90.00
_cell.angle_beta   90.00
_cell.angle_gamma   90.00
#
_symmetry.space_group_name_H-M   'P 1'
#
loop_
_entity.id
_entity.type
_entity.pdbx_description
1 polymer ?
#
loop_
_entity_poly.entity_id
_entity_poly.type
_entity_poly.pdbx_seq_one_letter_code
_entity_poly.pdbx_strand_id
1 'polypeptide(L)'
;MSKQKKSRQVGIYLSHTDSKIPTCAYTGDVGYDLYSIEDVTVDPGCVQLVRTGVHLSMPRDIFAQMCTRSSYGKQGIILHHGVIDSGYTGEISAWVMNLA
;
A
#
# COMPACT_ATOMS: atom_id res chain seq x y z
N MET A 1 2.98 19.72 32.82
CA MET A 1 2.05 20.02 31.71
C MET A 1 2.08 18.86 30.73
N SER A 2 1.07 17.98 30.76
CA SER A 2 1.02 16.82 29.86
C SER A 2 0.80 17.30 28.43
N LYS A 3 1.72 16.97 27.52
CA LYS A 3 1.51 17.18 26.09
C LYS A 3 0.35 16.27 25.65
N GLN A 4 -0.80 16.86 25.32
CA GLN A 4 -1.87 16.15 24.63
C GLN A 4 -1.29 15.51 23.36
N LYS A 5 -1.32 14.18 23.28
CA LYS A 5 -0.98 13.43 22.07
C LYS A 5 -2.02 13.80 21.01
N LYS A 6 -1.69 14.68 20.07
CA LYS A 6 -2.52 14.87 18.87
C LYS A 6 -2.67 13.50 18.19
N SER A 7 -3.89 13.12 17.84
CA SER A 7 -4.14 11.89 17.09
C SER A 7 -3.35 11.93 15.78
N ARG A 8 -2.49 10.95 15.56
CA ARG A 8 -1.78 10.77 14.29
C ARG A 8 -2.75 10.14 13.29
N GLN A 9 -3.65 10.94 12.74
CA GLN A 9 -4.56 10.49 11.70
C GLN A 9 -3.84 10.48 10.35
N VAL A 10 -4.07 9.42 9.57
CA VAL A 10 -3.68 9.33 8.16
C VAL A 10 -4.96 9.52 7.35
N GLY A 11 -4.96 10.51 6.45
CA GLY A 11 -6.06 10.73 5.52
C GLY A 11 -5.94 9.81 4.31
N ILE A 12 -7.07 9.36 3.79
CA ILE A 12 -7.14 8.51 2.59
C ILE A 12 -8.01 9.23 1.56
N TYR A 13 -7.51 9.31 0.33
CA TYR A 13 -8.27 9.77 -0.84
C TYR A 13 -8.25 8.67 -1.90
N LEU A 14 -9.41 8.45 -2.53
CA LEU A 14 -9.60 7.47 -3.59
C LEU A 14 -9.85 8.20 -4.91
N SER A 15 -9.00 7.95 -5.92
CA SER A 15 -9.01 8.68 -7.19
C SER A 15 -9.74 7.95 -8.33
N HIS A 16 -10.16 6.70 -8.12
CA HIS A 16 -10.86 5.87 -9.10
C HIS A 16 -12.15 5.27 -8.53
N THR A 17 -13.14 4.98 -9.38
CA THR A 17 -14.42 4.36 -8.96
C THR A 17 -14.25 2.95 -8.41
N ASP A 18 -13.24 2.24 -8.91
CA ASP A 18 -12.92 0.87 -8.49
C ASP A 18 -11.94 0.82 -7.31
N SER A 19 -11.46 1.97 -6.85
CA SER A 19 -10.61 2.06 -5.67
C SER A 19 -11.35 1.60 -4.42
N LYS A 20 -10.64 0.85 -3.57
CA LYS A 20 -11.17 0.36 -2.30
C LYS A 20 -10.42 0.99 -1.15
N ILE A 21 -11.15 1.30 -0.07
CA ILE A 21 -10.53 1.71 1.19
C ILE A 21 -9.63 0.56 1.66
N PRO A 22 -8.35 0.83 2.00
CA PRO A 22 -7.47 -0.18 2.57
C PRO A 22 -8.08 -0.78 3.83
N THR A 23 -8.06 -2.11 3.95
CA THR A 23 -8.69 -2.79 5.11
C THR A 23 -7.66 -3.42 6.03
N CYS A 24 -8.02 -3.54 7.29
CA CYS A 24 -7.26 -4.27 8.30
C CYS A 24 -8.07 -5.53 8.65
N ALA A 25 -7.52 -6.71 8.36
CA ALA A 25 -8.28 -7.95 8.39
C ALA A 25 -8.68 -8.36 9.82
N TYR A 26 -7.76 -8.20 10.77
CA TYR A 26 -7.98 -8.56 12.16
C TYR A 26 -7.59 -7.43 13.12
N THR A 27 -8.31 -7.35 14.23
CA THR A 27 -7.94 -6.45 15.33
C THR A 27 -6.52 -6.80 15.81
N GLY A 28 -5.61 -5.83 15.70
CA GLY A 28 -4.21 -6.00 16.09
C GLY A 28 -3.25 -6.24 14.93
N ASP A 29 -3.74 -6.39 13.69
CA ASP A 29 -2.87 -6.40 12.52
C ASP A 29 -2.17 -5.05 12.35
N VAL A 30 -0.94 -5.10 11.85
CA VAL A 30 -0.07 -3.93 11.69
C VAL A 30 -0.26 -3.26 10.33
N GLY A 31 -0.67 -4.04 9.32
CA GLY A 31 -0.78 -3.61 7.93
C GLY A 31 -2.22 -3.36 7.50
N TYR A 32 -2.35 -2.64 6.38
CA TYR A 32 -3.60 -2.49 5.65
C TYR A 32 -3.44 -3.14 4.28
N ASP A 33 -4.39 -3.99 3.91
CA ASP A 33 -4.44 -4.60 2.59
C ASP A 33 -4.82 -3.56 1.54
N LEU A 34 -4.06 -3.53 0.44
CA LEU A 34 -4.33 -2.73 -0.76
C LEU A 34 -4.94 -3.59 -1.86
N TYR A 35 -5.67 -2.95 -2.76
CA TYR A 35 -6.41 -3.61 -3.83
C TYR A 35 -6.05 -3.01 -5.18
N SER A 36 -5.88 -3.87 -6.18
CA SER A 36 -5.74 -3.42 -7.56
C SER A 36 -7.05 -2.80 -8.05
N ILE A 37 -6.95 -1.76 -8.87
CA ILE A 37 -8.09 -1.20 -9.63
C ILE A 37 -8.21 -1.77 -11.05
N GLU A 38 -7.30 -2.67 -11.41
CA GLU A 38 -7.17 -3.24 -12.74
C GLU A 38 -6.78 -4.71 -12.68
N ASP A 39 -7.20 -5.48 -13.67
CA ASP A 39 -6.70 -6.84 -13.86
C ASP A 39 -5.31 -6.76 -14.51
N VAL A 40 -4.33 -7.41 -13.88
CA VAL A 40 -2.94 -7.41 -14.35
C VAL A 40 -2.44 -8.84 -14.47
N THR A 41 -1.89 -9.17 -15.63
CA THR A 41 -1.07 -10.37 -15.82
C THR A 41 0.40 -10.01 -15.62
N VAL A 42 1.08 -10.74 -14.75
CA VAL A 42 2.52 -10.61 -14.52
C VAL A 42 3.18 -11.93 -14.86
N ASP A 43 3.76 -12.00 -16.05
CA ASP A 43 4.44 -13.21 -16.53
C ASP A 43 5.67 -13.54 -15.65
N PRO A 44 6.07 -14.82 -15.59
CA PRO A 44 7.30 -15.22 -14.91
C PRO A 44 8.52 -14.39 -15.32
N GLY A 45 9.26 -13.88 -14.33
CA GLY A 45 10.42 -13.02 -14.52
C GLY A 45 10.11 -11.57 -14.89
N CYS A 46 8.83 -11.20 -15.01
CA CYS A 46 8.42 -9.84 -15.31
C CYS A 46 8.06 -9.06 -14.04
N VAL A 47 8.09 -7.73 -14.20
CA VAL A 47 7.61 -6.78 -13.21
C VAL A 47 6.52 -5.93 -13.85
N GLN A 48 5.46 -5.63 -13.11
CA GLN A 48 4.45 -4.65 -13.54
C GLN A 48 4.08 -3.69 -12.42
N LEU A 49 3.82 -2.45 -12.82
CA LEU A 49 3.21 -1.46 -11.94
C LEU A 49 1.71 -1.73 -11.88
N VAL A 50 1.21 -2.00 -10.66
CA VAL A 50 -0.20 -2.26 -10.38
C VAL A 50 -0.77 -1.07 -9.62
N ARG A 51 -1.82 -0.48 -10.17
CA ARG A 51 -2.47 0.71 -9.60
C ARG A 51 -3.47 0.34 -8.50
N THR A 52 -3.65 1.24 -7.54
CA THR A 52 -4.61 1.07 -6.43
C THR A 52 -5.63 2.21 -6.35
N GLY A 53 -5.32 3.36 -6.97
CA GLY A 53 -6.07 4.61 -6.84
C GLY A 53 -6.13 5.14 -5.40
N VAL A 54 -5.30 4.63 -4.48
CA VAL A 54 -5.20 5.08 -3.09
C VAL A 54 -4.16 6.17 -2.99
N HIS A 55 -4.51 7.27 -2.32
CA HIS A 55 -3.60 8.34 -1.95
C HIS A 55 -3.62 8.50 -0.43
N LEU A 56 -2.46 8.81 0.17
CA LEU A 56 -2.36 9.08 1.60
C LEU A 56 -1.99 10.54 1.86
N SER A 57 -2.55 11.06 2.95
CA SER A 57 -2.09 12.29 3.59
C SER A 57 -1.55 11.91 4.97
N MET A 58 -0.24 11.99 5.14
CA MET A 58 0.45 11.53 6.34
C MET A 58 1.07 12.70 7.12
N PRO A 59 1.11 12.62 8.47
CA PRO A 59 1.97 13.48 9.27
C PRO A 59 3.44 13.40 8.82
N ARG A 60 4.17 14.53 8.88
CA ARG A 60 5.56 14.60 8.39
C ARG A 60 6.57 13.76 9.20
N ASP A 61 6.19 13.26 10.37
CA ASP A 61 7.04 12.48 11.27
C ASP A 61 6.88 10.96 11.11
N ILE A 62 6.16 10.51 10.08
CA ILE A 62 6.01 9.09 9.73
C ILE A 62 6.32 8.83 8.26
N PHE A 63 6.41 7.56 7.90
CA PHE A 63 6.39 7.06 6.53
C PHE A 63 5.48 5.82 6.51
N ALA A 64 5.05 5.39 5.32
CA ALA A 64 4.37 4.12 5.15
C ALA A 64 5.30 3.12 4.46
N GLN A 65 5.17 1.84 4.83
CA GLN A 65 5.86 0.74 4.18
C GLN A 65 4.85 -0.18 3.50
N MET A 66 5.03 -0.41 2.21
CA MET A 66 4.33 -1.42 1.44
C MET A 66 5.13 -2.73 1.46
N CYS A 67 4.45 -3.82 1.80
CA CYS A 67 5.05 -5.14 1.95
C CYS A 67 4.20 -6.20 1.24
N THR A 68 4.86 -7.23 0.71
CA THR A 68 4.19 -8.41 0.15
C THR A 68 3.43 -9.15 1.27
N ARG A 69 2.17 -9.53 1.03
CA ARG A 69 1.47 -10.48 1.91
C ARG A 69 2.16 -11.84 1.82
N SER A 70 2.36 -12.50 2.96
CA SER A 70 3.11 -13.76 3.02
C SER A 70 2.55 -14.87 2.12
N SER A 71 1.23 -14.88 1.88
CA SER A 71 0.59 -15.82 0.95
C SER A 71 1.06 -15.65 -0.49
N TYR A 72 1.25 -14.41 -0.96
CA TYR A 72 1.77 -14.10 -2.29
C TYR A 72 3.28 -14.37 -2.37
N GLY A 73 4.03 -14.03 -1.31
CA GLY A 73 5.46 -14.32 -1.24
C GLY A 73 5.76 -15.82 -1.36
N LYS A 74 4.91 -16.69 -0.79
CA LYS A 74 5.01 -18.15 -0.95
C LYS A 74 4.79 -18.65 -2.38
N GLN A 75 4.12 -17.85 -3.20
CA GLN A 75 3.84 -18.13 -4.62
C GLN A 75 4.90 -17.51 -5.55
N GLY A 76 5.95 -16.87 -5.03
CA GLY A 76 6.93 -16.17 -5.85
C GLY A 76 6.47 -14.80 -6.33
N ILE A 77 5.35 -14.29 -5.84
CA ILE A 77 4.87 -12.94 -6.15
C ILE A 77 5.36 -11.98 -5.05
N ILE A 78 6.18 -11.00 -5.41
CA ILE A 78 6.79 -10.05 -4.48
C ILE A 78 6.63 -8.61 -4.92
N LEU A 79 6.71 -7.66 -3.97
CA LEU A 79 6.73 -6.24 -4.26
C LEU A 79 8.18 -5.71 -4.34
N HIS A 80 8.45 -4.88 -5.34
CA HIS A 80 9.74 -4.22 -5.54
C HIS A 80 9.73 -2.78 -4.99
N HIS A 81 10.46 -2.57 -3.88
CA HIS A 81 10.46 -1.35 -3.07
C HIS A 81 9.08 -0.98 -2.49
N GLY A 82 9.08 -0.29 -1.34
CA GLY A 82 7.83 -0.02 -0.63
C GLY A 82 7.86 1.15 0.34
N VAL A 83 8.85 2.03 0.29
CA VAL A 83 8.88 3.20 1.18
C VAL A 83 8.06 4.32 0.54
N ILE A 84 7.09 4.83 1.30
CA ILE A 84 6.22 5.94 0.90
C ILE A 84 6.46 7.07 1.88
N ASP A 85 7.13 8.12 1.41
CA ASP A 85 7.43 9.31 2.20
C ASP A 85 6.15 10.05 2.60
N SER A 86 6.14 10.70 3.77
CA SER A 86 4.97 11.48 4.23
C SER A 86 4.60 12.67 3.34
N GLY A 87 5.56 13.19 2.57
CA GLY A 87 5.30 14.25 1.59
C GLY A 87 4.73 13.74 0.25
N TYR A 88 4.74 12.43 0.01
CA TYR A 88 4.23 11.84 -1.22
C TYR A 88 2.70 11.88 -1.21
N THR A 89 2.13 12.58 -2.19
CA THR A 89 0.67 12.74 -2.38
C THR A 89 0.16 12.09 -3.67
N GLY A 90 1.07 11.47 -4.44
CA GLY A 90 0.73 10.72 -5.64
C GLY A 90 -0.03 9.44 -5.30
N GLU A 91 -0.44 8.74 -6.35
CA GLU A 91 -1.10 7.43 -6.20
C GLU A 91 -0.10 6.43 -5.63
N ILE A 92 -0.53 5.65 -4.65
CA ILE A 92 0.21 4.49 -4.17
C ILE A 92 0.02 3.36 -5.17
N SER A 93 1.09 2.98 -5.85
CA SER A 93 1.08 1.86 -6.80
C SER A 93 2.15 0.86 -6.40
N ALA A 94 1.93 -0.40 -6.74
CA ALA A 94 2.77 -1.51 -6.34
C ALA A 94 3.54 -2.04 -7.55
N TRP A 95 4.88 -2.04 -7.51
CA TRP A 95 5.65 -2.81 -8.48
C TRP A 95 5.60 -4.28 -8.08
N VAL A 96 4.79 -5.07 -8.77
CA VAL A 96 4.63 -6.50 -8.54
C VAL A 96 5.59 -7.25 -9.46
N MET A 97 6.44 -8.08 -8.89
CA MET A 97 7.34 -8.99 -9.59
C MET A 97 6.85 -10.42 -9.43
N ASN A 98 6.78 -11.16 -10.53
CA ASN A 98 6.58 -12.60 -10.52
C ASN A 98 7.94 -13.29 -10.72
N LEU A 99 8.39 -14.04 -9.72
CA LEU A 99 9.72 -14.68 -9.76
C LEU A 99 9.78 -15.94 -10.63
N ALA A 100 8.66 -16.66 -10.84
CA ALA A 100 8.65 -17.96 -11.51
C ALA A 100 7.28 -18.31 -12.13
#